data_AF-A0A0N8HAC5-F1
#
_entry.id   AF-A0A0N8HAC5-F1
#
_cell.length_a   1.000
_cell.length_b   1.000
_cell.length_c   1.000
_cell.angle_alpha   90.00
_cell.angle_beta   90.00
_cell.angle_gamma   90.00
#
_symmetry.space_group_name_H-M   'P 1'
#
loop_
_entity.id
_entity.type
_entity.pdbx_description
1 polymer ?
#
loop_
_entity_poly.entity_id
_entity_poly.type
_entity_poly.pdbx_seq_one_letter_code
_entity_poly.pdbx_strand_id
1 'polypeptide(L)' 'MKTKSIISVLLILAGLFIGIAGYGKLSDSTANVELFGLDIDASNKGGQQQGYIMLGFAAIVFGAGVFTLNKKGKP' A
#
# COMPACT_ATOMS: atom_id res chain seq x y z
N MET A 1 -14.79 24.96 -5.68
CA MET A 1 -15.42 23.81 -4.99
C MET A 1 -15.16 22.43 -5.65
N LYS A 2 -14.91 22.34 -6.97
CA LYS A 2 -14.68 21.06 -7.69
C LYS A 2 -13.28 20.43 -7.49
N THR A 3 -12.21 21.23 -7.42
CA THR A 3 -10.81 20.75 -7.36
C THR A 3 -10.48 19.93 -6.12
N LYS A 4 -11.02 20.32 -4.95
CA LYS A 4 -10.83 19.58 -3.69
C LYS A 4 -11.43 18.16 -3.70
N SER A 5 -12.42 17.89 -4.57
CA SER A 5 -12.96 16.51 -4.73
C SER A 5 -12.06 15.67 -5.63
N ILE A 6 -11.54 16.28 -6.70
CA ILE A 6 -10.59 15.61 -7.61
C ILE A 6 -9.32 15.18 -6.87
N ILE A 7 -8.77 16.07 -6.01
CA ILE A 7 -7.57 15.77 -5.23
C ILE A 7 -7.81 14.58 -4.29
N SER A 8 -8.97 14.50 -3.62
CA SER A 8 -9.26 13.40 -2.69
C SER A 8 -9.40 12.07 -3.42
N VAL A 9 -10.08 12.06 -4.57
CA VAL A 9 -10.22 10.85 -5.40
C VAL A 9 -8.86 10.38 -5.92
N LEU A 10 -8.02 11.31 -6.39
CA LEU A 10 -6.65 11.00 -6.81
C LEU A 10 -5.82 10.43 -5.65
N LEU A 11 -5.99 10.96 -4.44
CA LEU A 11 -5.26 10.50 -3.26
C LEU A 11 -5.66 9.07 -2.85
N ILE A 12 -6.95 8.75 -2.96
CA ILE A 12 -7.50 7.40 -2.74
C ILE A 12 -6.94 6.42 -3.77
N LEU A 13 -6.97 6.78 -5.07
CA LEU A 13 -6.43 5.95 -6.14
C LEU A 13 -4.92 5.74 -6.00
N ALA A 14 -4.17 6.78 -5.63
CA ALA A 14 -2.75 6.67 -5.35
C ALA A 14 -2.47 5.74 -4.15
N GLY A 15 -3.26 5.85 -3.08
CA GLY A 15 -3.16 4.96 -1.92
C GLY A 15 -3.39 3.49 -2.27
N LEU A 16 -4.41 3.19 -3.09
CA LEU A 16 -4.67 1.84 -3.58
C LEU A 16 -3.52 1.30 -4.44
N PHE A 17 -3.00 2.11 -5.36
CA PHE A 17 -1.87 1.72 -6.21
C PHE A 17 -0.62 1.40 -5.39
N ILE A 18 -0.25 2.27 -4.45
CA ILE A 18 0.89 2.06 -3.55
C ILE A 18 0.65 0.84 -2.66
N GLY A 19 -0.57 0.63 -2.18
CA GLY A 19 -0.94 -0.52 -1.37
C GLY A 19 -0.75 -1.86 -2.10
N ILE A 20 -1.23 -1.95 -3.34
CA ILE A 20 -1.04 -3.15 -4.19
C ILE A 20 0.44 -3.39 -4.47
N ALA A 21 1.20 -2.35 -4.82
CA ALA A 21 2.64 -2.46 -5.06
C ALA A 21 3.42 -2.86 -3.80
N GLY A 22 3.06 -2.32 -2.64
CA GLY A 22 3.64 -2.67 -1.34
C GLY A 22 3.33 -4.10 -0.93
N TYR A 23 2.09 -4.55 -1.16
CA TYR A 23 1.68 -5.94 -0.93
C TYR A 23 2.45 -6.91 -1.83
N GLY A 24 2.60 -6.60 -3.12
CA GLY A 24 3.41 -7.39 -4.04
C GLY A 24 4.85 -7.56 -3.55
N LYS A 25 5.53 -6.46 -3.18
CA LYS A 25 6.89 -6.54 -2.63
C LYS A 25 6.97 -7.33 -1.32
N LEU A 26 5.97 -7.20 -0.44
CA LEU A 26 5.93 -7.97 0.80
C LEU A 26 5.78 -9.46 0.50
N SER A 27 4.83 -9.81 -0.37
CA SER A 27 4.57 -11.19 -0.80
C SER A 27 5.80 -11.81 -1.45
N ASP A 28 6.44 -11.10 -2.38
CA ASP A 28 7.66 -11.58 -3.07
C ASP A 28 8.85 -11.72 -2.11
N SER A 29 8.94 -10.86 -1.10
CA SER A 29 10.03 -10.90 -0.10
C SER A 29 9.78 -11.91 1.02
N THR A 30 8.54 -12.38 1.17
CA THR A 30 8.14 -13.42 2.13
C THR A 30 7.99 -14.79 1.46
N ALA A 31 7.83 -14.83 0.13
CA ALA A 31 7.76 -16.07 -0.63
C ALA A 31 9.05 -16.88 -0.43
N ASN A 32 8.93 -17.93 0.37
CA ASN A 32 9.88 -19.02 0.44
C ASN A 32 9.73 -19.80 -0.86
N VAL A 33 10.73 -19.72 -1.75
CA VAL A 33 10.65 -20.41 -3.04
C VAL A 33 11.09 -21.85 -2.81
N GLU A 34 10.12 -22.75 -2.65
CA GLU A 34 10.35 -24.20 -2.63
C GLU A 34 10.85 -24.66 -4.01
N LEU A 35 12.15 -24.52 -4.25
CA LEU A 35 12.80 -25.09 -5.43
C LEU A 35 13.17 -26.54 -5.10
N PHE A 36 12.42 -27.49 -5.67
CA PHE A 36 12.72 -28.93 -5.59
C PHE A 36 12.77 -29.50 -4.16
N GLY A 37 11.95 -28.97 -3.24
CA GLY A 37 11.90 -29.47 -1.85
C GLY A 37 13.10 -29.05 -0.98
N LEU A 38 13.93 -28.13 -1.49
CA LEU A 38 14.90 -27.40 -0.69
C LEU A 38 14.28 -26.07 -0.27
N ASP A 39 14.07 -25.89 1.03
CA ASP A 39 13.73 -24.60 1.64
C ASP A 39 14.92 -23.65 1.44
N ILE A 40 14.95 -22.96 0.31
CA ILE A 40 15.86 -21.85 0.10
C ILE A 40 15.21 -20.63 0.72
N ASP A 41 15.60 -20.38 1.96
CA ASP A 41 15.18 -19.27 2.80
C ASP A 41 15.70 -17.94 2.20
N ALA A 42 15.17 -17.55 1.04
CA ALA A 42 15.41 -16.27 0.38
C ALA A 42 14.53 -15.16 0.98
N SER A 43 14.21 -15.29 2.27
CA SER A 43 13.43 -14.33 3.05
C SER A 43 14.20 -13.02 3.15
N ASN A 44 13.91 -12.11 2.22
CA ASN A 44 14.55 -10.81 2.16
C ASN A 44 13.93 -9.89 3.23
N LYS A 45 14.47 -9.94 4.45
CA LYS A 45 14.03 -9.09 5.57
C LYS A 45 14.00 -7.60 5.20
N GLY A 46 14.92 -7.13 4.37
CA GLY A 46 14.93 -5.74 3.88
C GLY A 46 13.75 -5.44 2.94
N GLY A 47 13.42 -6.38 2.05
CA GLY A 47 12.26 -6.28 1.16
C GLY A 47 10.93 -6.34 1.92
N GLN A 48 10.84 -7.19 2.94
CA GLN A 48 9.68 -7.25 3.84
C GLN A 48 9.50 -5.94 4.61
N GLN A 49 10.58 -5.40 5.18
CA GLN A 49 10.54 -4.13 5.90
C GLN A 49 10.09 -2.98 4.98
N GLN A 50 10.60 -2.92 3.74
CA GLN A 50 10.11 -1.94 2.76
C GLN A 50 8.64 -2.16 2.39
N GLY A 51 8.20 -3.42 2.23
CA GLY A 51 6.81 -3.79 2.02
C GLY A 51 5.89 -3.24 3.10
N TYR A 52 6.24 -3.47 4.37
CA TYR A 52 5.50 -2.95 5.52
C TYR A 52 5.49 -1.41 5.58
N ILE A 53 6.61 -0.75 5.28
CA ILE A 53 6.67 0.72 5.23
C ILE A 53 5.74 1.26 4.13
N MET A 54 5.76 0.67 2.93
CA MET A 54 4.89 1.10 1.84
C MET A 54 3.41 0.83 2.14
N LEU A 55 3.08 -0.31 2.74
CA LEU A 55 1.71 -0.63 3.16
C LEU A 55 1.21 0.31 4.26
N GLY A 56 2.06 0.62 5.25
CA GLY A 56 1.74 1.59 6.30
C GLY A 56 1.51 2.99 5.71
N PHE A 57 2.36 3.41 4.78
CA PHE A 57 2.21 4.69 4.09
C PHE A 57 0.94 4.73 3.22
N ALA A 58 0.64 3.64 2.51
CA ALA A 58 -0.58 3.50 1.73
C ALA A 58 -1.83 3.63 2.60
N ALA A 59 -1.85 3.00 3.78
CA ALA A 59 -2.97 3.10 4.72
C ALA A 59 -3.19 4.55 5.20
N ILE A 60 -2.11 5.28 5.50
CA ILE A 60 -2.19 6.70 5.90
C ILE A 60 -2.72 7.57 4.76
N VAL A 61 -2.16 7.42 3.55
CA VAL A 61 -2.56 8.22 2.36
C VAL A 61 -4.01 7.95 1.97
N PHE A 62 -4.41 6.67 1.94
CA PHE A 62 -5.78 6.26 1.65
C PHE A 62 -6.75 6.79 2.72
N GLY A 63 -6.42 6.61 4.01
CA GLY A 63 -7.22 7.12 5.12
C GLY A 63 -7.38 8.65 5.08
N ALA A 64 -6.30 9.38 4.78
CA ALA A 64 -6.34 10.83 4.61
C ALA A 64 -7.22 11.26 3.42
N GLY A 65 -7.15 10.53 2.30
CA GLY A 65 -8.00 10.75 1.13
C GLY A 65 -9.48 10.56 1.44
N VAL A 66 -9.83 9.44 2.09
CA VAL A 66 -11.20 9.13 2.51
C VAL A 66 -11.72 10.13 3.56
N PHE A 67 -10.89 10.49 4.55
CA PHE A 67 -11.26 11.46 5.59
C PHE A 67 -11.53 12.84 4.98
N THR A 68 -10.66 13.29 4.08
CA THR A 68 -10.80 14.58 3.40
C THR A 68 -12.04 14.61 2.50
N LEU A 69 -12.36 13.50 1.84
CA LEU A 69 -13.59 13.35 1.05
C LEU A 69 -14.85 13.45 1.93
N ASN A 70 -14.89 12.74 3.06
CA ASN A 70 -16.03 12.72 3.98
C ASN A 70 -16.22 14.05 4.73
N LYS A 71 -15.14 14.74 5.11
CA LYS A 71 -15.20 16.05 5.77
C LYS A 71 -15.79 17.14 4.88
N LYS A 72 -15.79 16.91 3.56
CA LYS A 72 -16.43 17.78 2.57
C LYS A 72 -17.93 17.50 2.41
N GLY A 73 -18.41 16.38 2.97
CA GLY A 73 -19.81 15.94 2.94
C GLY A 73 -20.61 16.23 4.21
N LYS A 74 -19.99 16.77 5.28
CA LYS A 74 -20.73 17.36 6.40
C LYS A 74 -20.91 18.88 6.13
N PRO A 75 -22.16 19.40 6.19
CA PRO A 75 -22.41 20.84 6.15
C PRO A 75 -21.71 21.57 7.30
#